data_AF-A0A924WTT2-F1
#
_entry.id   AF-A0A924WTT2-F1
#
_cell.length_a   1.000
_cell.length_b   1.000
_cell.length_c   1.000
_cell.angle_alpha   90.00
_cell.angle_beta   90.00
_cell.angle_gamma   90.00
#
_symmetry.space_group_name_H-M   'P 1'
#
loop_
_entity.id
_entity.type
_entity.pdbx_description
1 polymer ?
#
loop_
_entity_poly.entity_id
_entity_poly.type
_entity_poly.pdbx_seq_one_letter_code
_entity_poly.pdbx_strand_id
1 'polypeptide(L)'
;MYRFFDKHGKKVLAVASVLLMVAFLAPAAMFEGGMGGSGAAGTINGKALDIAAVQRSHDALRSLDRLITISQNSPTPVTMTDRLLTPELRQRFSSDSDKVTWHLLVREAQDAGVMPDDRDVEQLLAPPTLFAISDAGRQTYKPLSEINPTVREALTANVRTVLAVRNHFERSLQTVKISQPLLDDTTALMAQQVRARIVLIDGSEFAEKTPSPTAEDMKVQFEAFAKTAPGYADPDNNPFGFGYLVPPRARLQYIGVPDSEISKSVEASKTPELWAEEALIYYARNKSQFAQASSATQPAGTQPTSQPTPQAVSGTSVTQPSASTQPVVPPFEAVADKVAAEMRRPLIEQKRRAIVNRITQQLNTDYQKASKNFTATTQQVIE
;
A
#
# COMPACT_ATOMS: atom_id res chain seq x y z
N MET A 1 -21.42 56.91 5.79
CA MET A 1 -20.47 55.91 5.26
C MET A 1 -20.70 55.52 3.79
N TYR A 2 -21.94 55.57 3.26
CA TYR A 2 -22.22 55.20 1.86
C TYR A 2 -21.45 56.00 0.79
N ARG A 3 -21.23 57.31 1.00
CA ARG A 3 -20.51 58.16 0.02
C ARG A 3 -19.02 57.83 -0.15
N PHE A 4 -18.40 57.15 0.82
CA PHE A 4 -17.00 56.73 0.71
C PHE A 4 -16.85 55.55 -0.26
N PHE A 5 -17.82 54.64 -0.25
CA PHE A 5 -17.83 53.47 -1.14
C PHE A 5 -18.14 53.84 -2.60
N ASP A 6 -19.01 54.81 -2.86
CA ASP A 6 -19.24 55.26 -4.24
C ASP A 6 -18.00 55.89 -4.88
N LYS A 7 -17.23 56.66 -4.10
CA LYS A 7 -16.07 57.39 -4.64
C LYS A 7 -14.85 56.49 -4.84
N HIS A 8 -14.71 55.42 -4.06
CA HIS A 8 -13.55 54.53 -4.11
C HIS A 8 -13.88 53.11 -4.58
N GLY A 9 -15.12 52.83 -4.99
CA GLY A 9 -15.59 51.50 -5.36
C GLY A 9 -14.70 50.79 -6.37
N LYS A 10 -14.23 51.49 -7.41
CA LYS A 10 -13.31 50.90 -8.42
C LYS A 10 -11.94 50.51 -7.83
N LYS A 11 -11.41 51.30 -6.90
CA LYS A 11 -10.10 51.02 -6.26
C LYS A 11 -10.21 49.91 -5.22
N VAL A 12 -11.29 49.90 -4.44
CA VAL A 12 -11.57 48.84 -3.46
C VAL A 12 -11.82 47.50 -4.15
N LEU A 13 -12.50 47.51 -5.30
CA LEU A 13 -12.79 46.30 -6.08
C LEU A 13 -11.52 45.72 -6.74
N ALA A 14 -10.59 46.57 -7.20
CA ALA A 14 -9.29 46.12 -7.69
C ALA A 14 -8.43 45.49 -6.58
N VAL A 15 -8.40 46.10 -5.39
CA VAL A 15 -7.66 45.55 -4.24
C VAL A 15 -8.30 44.24 -3.75
N ALA A 16 -9.64 44.16 -3.71
CA ALA A 16 -10.36 42.93 -3.36
C ALA A 16 -10.13 41.81 -4.39
N SER A 17 -10.05 42.12 -5.69
CA SER A 17 -9.75 41.16 -6.74
C SER A 17 -8.34 40.58 -6.63
N VAL A 18 -7.34 41.40 -6.31
CA VAL A 18 -5.96 40.92 -6.08
C VAL A 18 -5.89 40.08 -4.81
N LEU A 19 -6.57 40.49 -3.74
CA LEU A 19 -6.66 39.69 -2.50
C LEU A 19 -7.36 38.35 -2.73
N LEU A 20 -8.38 38.30 -3.59
CA LEU A 20 -9.11 37.09 -3.92
C LEU A 20 -8.29 36.15 -4.83
N MET A 21 -7.49 36.70 -5.74
CA MET A 21 -6.54 35.92 -6.53
C MET A 21 -5.45 35.28 -5.64
N VAL A 22 -4.94 36.02 -4.65
CA VAL A 22 -4.00 35.48 -3.65
C VAL A 22 -4.68 34.43 -2.75
N ALA A 23 -5.94 34.65 -2.36
CA ALA A 23 -6.69 33.71 -1.53
C ALA A 23 -7.08 32.40 -2.23
N PHE A 24 -7.19 32.39 -3.57
CA PHE A 24 -7.47 31.18 -4.37
C PHE A 24 -6.22 30.47 -4.89
N LEU A 25 -5.06 31.14 -4.94
CA LEU A 25 -3.75 30.50 -5.13
C LEU A 25 -3.22 29.87 -3.84
N ALA A 26 -3.71 30.30 -2.68
CA ALA A 26 -3.33 29.77 -1.38
C ALA A 26 -3.77 28.32 -1.06
N PRO A 27 -4.95 27.78 -1.47
CA PRO A 27 -5.42 26.47 -0.96
C PRO A 27 -4.62 25.29 -1.52
N ALA A 28 -4.03 25.42 -2.71
CA ALA A 28 -3.14 24.39 -3.25
C ALA A 28 -1.79 24.34 -2.53
N ALA A 29 -1.33 25.46 -1.95
CA ALA A 29 -0.10 25.52 -1.16
C ALA A 29 -0.33 25.38 0.36
N MET A 30 -1.54 25.67 0.87
CA MET A 30 -1.86 25.62 2.31
C MET A 30 -2.44 24.27 2.78
N PHE A 31 -3.08 23.49 1.92
CA PHE A 31 -3.54 22.14 2.32
C PHE A 31 -2.43 21.08 2.35
N GLU A 32 -1.26 21.34 1.76
CA GLU A 32 -0.02 20.59 2.03
C GLU A 32 0.78 21.15 3.22
N GLY A 33 0.47 22.35 3.71
CA GLY A 33 1.29 23.08 4.70
C GLY A 33 0.73 23.16 6.12
N GLY A 34 -0.49 22.68 6.40
CA GLY A 34 -1.25 23.06 7.59
C GLY A 34 -1.73 21.91 8.47
N MET A 35 -0.85 20.98 8.89
CA MET A 35 -0.99 20.11 10.08
C MET A 35 0.06 18.98 10.12
N GLY A 36 0.93 18.87 9.12
CA GLY A 36 2.18 18.14 9.25
C GLY A 36 3.15 18.98 10.05
N GLY A 37 3.09 18.95 11.38
CA GLY A 37 4.20 19.45 12.18
C GLY A 37 5.48 18.86 11.60
N SER A 38 6.46 19.70 11.26
CA SER A 38 7.78 19.29 10.76
C SER A 38 8.52 18.58 11.89
N GLY A 39 7.98 17.44 12.33
CA GLY A 39 8.62 16.56 13.25
C GLY A 39 9.91 16.15 12.60
N ALA A 40 11.02 16.41 13.27
CA ALA A 40 12.25 15.75 12.89
C ALA A 40 12.03 14.25 13.11
N ALA A 41 12.14 13.44 12.07
CA ALA A 41 12.16 11.99 12.16
C ALA A 41 13.36 11.51 12.98
N GLY A 42 14.41 12.34 13.05
CA GLY A 42 15.65 12.11 13.75
C GLY A 42 16.68 13.16 13.38
N THR A 43 17.95 12.91 13.68
CA THR A 43 19.06 13.73 13.19
C THR A 43 20.13 12.82 12.58
N ILE A 44 20.76 13.27 11.50
CA ILE A 44 21.87 12.58 10.83
C ILE A 44 22.98 13.60 10.66
N ASN A 45 24.15 13.33 11.24
CA ASN A 45 25.29 14.25 11.24
C ASN A 45 24.90 15.67 11.73
N GLY A 46 24.07 15.74 12.79
CA GLY A 46 23.59 17.00 13.37
C GLY A 46 22.55 17.76 12.54
N LYS A 47 22.17 17.28 11.35
CA LYS A 47 21.10 17.86 10.53
C LYS A 47 19.78 17.15 10.84
N ALA A 48 18.73 17.91 11.12
CA ALA A 48 17.39 17.36 11.31
C ALA A 48 16.92 16.62 10.06
N LEU A 49 16.36 15.44 10.25
CA LEU A 49 15.76 14.63 9.21
C LEU A 49 14.28 15.00 9.11
N ASP A 50 13.90 15.69 8.04
CA ASP A 50 12.51 16.07 7.79
C ASP A 50 11.66 14.83 7.44
N ILE A 51 10.62 14.54 8.23
CA ILE A 51 9.66 13.45 7.95
C ILE A 51 9.08 13.58 6.54
N ALA A 52 8.80 14.81 6.08
CA ALA A 52 8.24 15.02 4.76
C ALA A 52 9.24 14.63 3.66
N ALA A 53 10.54 14.85 3.85
CA ALA A 53 11.58 14.41 2.92
C ALA A 53 11.69 12.87 2.87
N VAL A 54 11.60 12.21 4.02
CA VAL A 54 11.59 10.73 4.11
C VAL A 54 10.39 10.17 3.37
N GLN A 55 9.20 10.74 3.60
CA GLN A 55 7.97 10.29 2.97
C GLN A 55 8.00 10.53 1.45
N ARG A 56 8.43 11.71 0.98
CA ARG A 56 8.62 12.00 -0.46
C ARG A 56 9.56 11.01 -1.15
N SER A 57 10.66 10.66 -0.50
CA SER A 57 11.65 9.72 -1.08
C SER A 57 11.09 8.30 -1.19
N HIS A 58 10.29 7.89 -0.21
CA HIS A 58 9.62 6.59 -0.25
C HIS A 58 8.47 6.55 -1.26
N ASP A 59 7.69 7.63 -1.36
CA ASP A 59 6.62 7.75 -2.35
C ASP A 59 7.17 7.74 -3.78
N ALA A 60 8.36 8.34 -4.00
CA ALA A 60 9.09 8.22 -5.26
C ALA A 60 9.40 6.75 -5.61
N LEU A 61 9.91 5.96 -4.65
CA LEU A 61 10.16 4.53 -4.87
C LEU A 61 8.86 3.75 -5.13
N ARG A 62 7.81 3.98 -4.33
CA ARG A 62 6.49 3.33 -4.53
C ARG A 62 5.84 3.69 -5.85
N SER A 63 6.07 4.90 -6.36
CA SER A 63 5.56 5.30 -7.67
C SER A 63 6.12 4.42 -8.79
N LEU A 64 7.37 3.95 -8.66
CA LEU A 64 8.01 3.04 -9.62
C LEU A 64 7.45 1.62 -9.51
N ASP A 65 7.04 1.18 -8.33
CA ASP A 65 6.45 -0.15 -8.12
C ASP A 65 5.07 -0.27 -8.79
N ARG A 66 4.33 0.85 -8.87
CA ARG A 66 3.07 0.93 -9.61
C ARG A 66 3.26 0.90 -11.12
N LEU A 67 4.47 1.16 -11.61
CA LEU A 67 4.78 1.13 -13.03
C LEU A 67 5.16 -0.28 -13.43
N ILE A 68 4.13 -1.00 -13.87
CA ILE A 68 4.28 -2.30 -14.52
C ILE A 68 4.81 -2.06 -15.92
N THR A 69 5.91 -2.72 -16.24
CA THR A 69 6.53 -2.75 -17.57
C THR A 69 6.34 -4.13 -18.18
N ILE A 70 5.89 -4.19 -19.43
CA ILE A 70 5.83 -5.43 -20.20
C ILE A 70 7.01 -5.40 -21.17
N SER A 71 7.96 -6.30 -20.96
CA SER A 71 9.07 -6.50 -21.91
C SER A 71 8.56 -7.34 -23.07
N GLN A 72 8.91 -7.00 -24.32
CA GLN A 72 8.54 -7.86 -25.47
C GLN A 72 9.12 -9.28 -25.37
N ASN A 73 10.21 -9.44 -24.62
CA ASN A 73 10.90 -10.73 -24.45
C ASN A 73 10.39 -11.53 -23.25
N SER A 74 9.47 -11.01 -22.43
CA SER A 74 8.87 -11.74 -21.31
C SER A 74 7.38 -11.42 -21.21
N PRO A 75 6.48 -12.42 -21.32
CA PRO A 75 5.05 -12.20 -21.15
C PRO A 75 4.67 -11.86 -19.70
N THR A 76 5.59 -12.03 -18.75
CA THR A 76 5.36 -11.66 -17.35
C THR A 76 5.56 -10.15 -17.18
N PRO A 77 4.53 -9.43 -16.68
CA PRO A 77 4.69 -8.04 -16.29
C PRO A 77 5.70 -7.95 -15.14
N VAL A 78 6.68 -7.06 -15.26
CA VAL A 78 7.69 -6.78 -14.22
C VAL A 78 7.61 -5.32 -13.83
N THR A 79 7.69 -5.02 -12.53
CA THR A 79 7.66 -3.63 -12.09
C THR A 79 8.98 -2.91 -12.43
N MET A 80 8.96 -1.59 -12.49
CA MET A 80 10.19 -0.82 -12.73
C MET A 80 11.21 -1.02 -11.59
N THR A 81 10.71 -1.21 -10.36
CA THR A 81 11.54 -1.61 -9.21
C THR A 81 12.17 -2.99 -9.39
N ASP A 82 11.48 -3.97 -10.00
CA ASP A 82 12.06 -5.28 -10.31
C ASP A 82 13.23 -5.19 -11.28
N ARG A 83 13.19 -4.25 -12.24
CA ARG A 83 14.26 -4.01 -13.21
C ARG A 83 15.44 -3.24 -12.63
N LEU A 84 15.16 -2.32 -11.71
CA LEU A 84 16.15 -1.40 -11.16
C LEU A 84 16.86 -1.93 -9.93
N LEU A 85 16.18 -2.70 -9.10
CA LEU A 85 16.68 -3.19 -7.82
C LEU A 85 16.83 -4.72 -7.85
N THR A 86 17.89 -5.22 -7.21
CA THR A 86 18.03 -6.66 -6.98
C THR A 86 16.87 -7.17 -6.11
N PRO A 87 16.50 -8.46 -6.21
CA PRO A 87 15.44 -9.05 -5.39
C PRO A 87 15.62 -8.80 -3.89
N GLU A 88 16.86 -8.81 -3.40
CA GLU A 88 17.22 -8.61 -2.00
C GLU A 88 16.95 -7.16 -1.54
N LEU A 89 17.36 -6.18 -2.36
CA LEU A 89 17.09 -4.77 -2.07
C LEU A 89 15.59 -4.48 -2.10
N ARG A 90 14.86 -5.07 -3.05
CA ARG A 90 13.41 -4.92 -3.15
C ARG A 90 12.69 -5.48 -1.93
N GLN A 91 13.02 -6.71 -1.52
CA GLN A 91 12.46 -7.32 -0.32
C GLN A 91 12.75 -6.48 0.92
N ARG A 92 13.93 -5.85 0.98
CA ARG A 92 14.28 -4.96 2.09
C ARG A 92 13.46 -3.66 2.05
N PHE A 93 13.20 -3.06 0.90
CA PHE A 93 12.49 -1.76 0.84
C PHE A 93 10.97 -1.87 0.65
N SER A 94 10.42 -3.09 0.60
CA SER A 94 8.96 -3.27 0.53
C SER A 94 8.25 -2.97 1.86
N SER A 95 8.98 -2.93 2.98
CA SER A 95 8.40 -2.69 4.30
C SER A 95 8.27 -1.19 4.63
N ASP A 96 7.20 -0.79 5.33
CA ASP A 96 7.03 0.58 5.82
C ASP A 96 8.10 0.99 6.85
N SER A 97 8.78 0.02 7.48
CA SER A 97 9.89 0.29 8.42
C SER A 97 11.16 0.81 7.72
N ASP A 98 11.30 0.60 6.41
CA ASP A 98 12.54 0.90 5.69
C ASP A 98 12.54 2.25 4.94
N LYS A 99 11.53 3.11 5.19
CA LYS A 99 11.43 4.46 4.60
C LYS A 99 12.65 5.33 4.92
N VAL A 100 13.07 5.31 6.18
CA VAL A 100 14.23 6.07 6.65
C VAL A 100 15.50 5.56 6.00
N THR A 101 15.67 4.24 5.91
CA THR A 101 16.81 3.58 5.26
C THR A 101 16.91 3.99 3.79
N TRP A 102 15.80 3.94 3.05
CA TRP A 102 15.79 4.37 1.65
C TRP A 102 16.17 5.84 1.48
N HIS A 103 15.60 6.73 2.30
CA HIS A 103 15.94 8.15 2.24
C HIS A 103 17.43 8.42 2.57
N LEU A 104 17.99 7.67 3.53
CA LEU A 104 19.41 7.72 3.85
C LEU A 104 20.29 7.36 2.66
N LEU A 105 19.94 6.29 1.92
CA LEU A 105 20.68 5.86 0.73
C LEU A 105 20.61 6.90 -0.39
N VAL A 106 19.44 7.50 -0.62
CA VAL A 106 19.28 8.59 -1.60
C VAL A 106 20.20 9.75 -1.25
N ARG A 107 20.22 10.15 0.01
CA ARG A 107 21.07 11.23 0.49
C ARG A 107 22.56 10.88 0.39
N GLU A 108 22.93 9.67 0.75
CA GLU A 108 24.31 9.19 0.66
C GLU A 108 24.82 9.23 -0.79
N ALA A 109 24.01 8.75 -1.75
CA ALA A 109 24.33 8.82 -3.17
C ALA A 109 24.49 10.26 -3.68
N GLN A 110 23.62 11.18 -3.21
CA GLN A 110 23.70 12.61 -3.53
C GLN A 110 24.95 13.27 -2.94
N ASP A 111 25.25 13.00 -1.66
CA ASP A 111 26.42 13.52 -0.95
C ASP A 111 27.73 12.98 -1.58
N ALA A 112 27.69 11.76 -2.15
CA ALA A 112 28.78 11.17 -2.92
C ALA A 112 28.92 11.73 -4.36
N GLY A 113 28.02 12.62 -4.78
CA GLY A 113 28.02 13.23 -6.11
C GLY A 113 27.69 12.24 -7.24
N VAL A 114 27.00 11.13 -6.94
CA VAL A 114 26.63 10.13 -7.93
C VAL A 114 25.44 10.63 -8.73
N MET A 115 25.68 11.03 -9.98
CA MET A 115 24.64 11.46 -10.92
C MET A 115 24.63 10.50 -12.12
N PRO A 116 23.51 9.77 -12.35
CA PRO A 116 23.35 8.96 -13.55
C PRO A 116 23.38 9.81 -14.83
N ASP A 117 23.91 9.28 -15.92
CA ASP A 117 23.84 9.92 -17.25
C ASP A 117 22.38 9.96 -17.70
N ASP A 118 21.95 11.05 -18.32
CA ASP A 118 20.59 11.17 -18.89
C ASP A 118 20.33 10.08 -19.93
N ARG A 119 21.37 9.61 -20.63
CA ARG A 119 21.27 8.49 -21.58
C ARG A 119 20.89 7.18 -20.90
N ASP A 120 21.36 6.91 -19.68
CA ASP A 120 21.00 5.69 -18.94
C ASP A 120 19.54 5.74 -18.50
N VAL A 121 19.09 6.93 -18.06
CA VAL A 121 17.70 7.19 -17.69
C VAL A 121 16.79 7.01 -18.91
N GLU A 122 17.17 7.61 -20.05
CA GLU A 122 16.43 7.49 -21.31
C GLU A 122 16.40 6.07 -21.83
N GLN A 123 17.52 5.33 -21.81
CA GLN A 123 17.60 3.95 -22.28
C GLN A 123 16.67 3.03 -21.47
N LEU A 124 16.56 3.25 -20.17
CA LEU A 124 15.68 2.48 -19.31
C LEU A 124 14.20 2.81 -19.55
N LEU A 125 13.91 4.07 -19.87
CA LEU A 125 12.57 4.57 -20.17
C LEU A 125 12.16 4.39 -21.64
N ALA A 126 13.10 4.04 -22.52
CA ALA A 126 12.89 3.91 -23.95
C ALA A 126 11.92 2.76 -24.29
N PRO A 127 11.25 2.83 -25.45
CA PRO A 127 10.46 1.73 -25.99
C PRO A 127 11.28 0.42 -26.04
N PRO A 128 10.68 -0.75 -25.77
CA PRO A 128 9.24 -1.01 -25.75
C PRO A 128 8.57 -0.89 -24.37
N THR A 129 9.15 -0.15 -23.42
CA THR A 129 8.59 -0.02 -22.08
C THR A 129 7.20 0.64 -22.12
N LEU A 130 6.15 -0.16 -21.94
CA LEU A 130 4.78 0.30 -21.76
C LEU A 130 4.52 0.52 -20.26
N PHE A 131 3.85 1.63 -19.92
CA PHE A 131 3.54 1.97 -18.54
C PHE A 131 2.06 1.76 -18.27
N ALA A 132 1.75 1.02 -17.20
CA ALA A 132 0.39 0.88 -16.70
C ALA A 132 -0.07 2.19 -16.03
N ILE A 133 -1.13 2.79 -16.56
CA ILE A 133 -1.81 3.97 -16.01
C ILE A 133 -3.21 3.54 -15.63
N SER A 134 -3.57 3.70 -14.36
CA SER A 134 -4.94 3.51 -13.88
C SER A 134 -5.75 4.77 -14.18
N ASP A 135 -6.67 4.67 -15.13
CA ASP A 135 -7.64 5.74 -15.44
C ASP A 135 -9.05 5.17 -15.25
N ALA A 136 -9.86 5.82 -14.39
CA ALA A 136 -11.20 5.39 -14.03
C ALA A 136 -11.35 3.89 -13.65
N GLY A 137 -10.32 3.30 -13.03
CA GLY A 137 -10.30 1.89 -12.62
C GLY A 137 -9.96 0.89 -13.73
N ARG A 138 -9.65 1.35 -14.95
CA ARG A 138 -9.08 0.52 -16.02
C ARG A 138 -7.57 0.77 -16.12
N GLN A 139 -6.79 -0.30 -16.14
CA GLN A 139 -5.37 -0.20 -16.45
C GLN A 139 -5.19 -0.12 -17.97
N THR A 140 -4.64 0.99 -18.43
CA THR A 140 -4.23 1.18 -19.82
C THR A 140 -2.71 1.21 -19.91
N TYR A 141 -2.16 0.62 -20.95
CA TYR A 141 -0.72 0.59 -21.20
C TYR A 141 -0.39 1.62 -22.27
N LYS A 142 0.42 2.62 -21.92
CA LYS A 142 0.81 3.68 -22.85
C LYS A 142 2.32 3.82 -22.93
N PRO A 143 2.90 4.16 -24.10
CA PRO A 143 4.30 4.53 -24.20
C PRO A 143 4.58 5.83 -23.44
N LEU A 144 5.82 6.04 -22.98
CA LEU A 144 6.20 7.24 -22.21
C LEU A 144 5.85 8.56 -22.91
N SER A 145 5.92 8.57 -24.24
CA SER A 145 5.61 9.74 -25.09
C SER A 145 4.16 10.20 -25.00
N GLU A 146 3.23 9.31 -24.65
CA GLU A 146 1.80 9.60 -24.51
C GLU A 146 1.40 9.95 -23.07
N ILE A 147 2.33 9.87 -22.12
CA ILE A 147 2.10 10.22 -20.73
C ILE A 147 2.17 11.74 -20.56
N ASN A 148 1.32 12.27 -19.68
CA ASN A 148 1.34 13.68 -19.28
C ASN A 148 2.80 14.13 -18.98
N PRO A 149 3.25 15.28 -19.52
CA PRO A 149 4.64 15.75 -19.36
C PRO A 149 5.07 15.89 -17.89
N THR A 150 4.18 16.35 -17.00
CA THR A 150 4.45 16.47 -15.56
C THR A 150 4.68 15.11 -14.91
N VAL A 151 3.87 14.11 -15.27
CA VAL A 151 4.05 12.74 -14.75
C VAL A 151 5.34 12.12 -15.27
N ARG A 152 5.67 12.35 -16.55
CA ARG A 152 6.92 11.91 -17.17
C ARG A 152 8.14 12.55 -16.51
N GLU A 153 8.09 13.84 -16.19
CA GLU A 153 9.18 14.52 -15.48
C GLU A 153 9.38 13.94 -14.08
N ALA A 154 8.30 13.75 -13.31
CA ALA A 154 8.34 13.11 -12.00
C ALA A 154 8.90 11.68 -12.09
N LEU A 155 8.48 10.91 -13.08
CA LEU A 155 9.00 9.56 -13.33
C LEU A 155 10.51 9.58 -13.64
N THR A 156 10.93 10.49 -14.53
CA THR A 156 12.34 10.64 -14.90
C THR A 156 13.19 10.99 -13.67
N ALA A 157 12.71 11.89 -12.81
CA ALA A 157 13.37 12.23 -11.56
C ALA A 157 13.44 11.04 -10.59
N ASN A 158 12.39 10.23 -10.49
CA ASN A 158 12.35 9.05 -9.61
C ASN A 158 13.30 7.95 -10.12
N VAL A 159 13.32 7.68 -11.43
CA VAL A 159 14.27 6.74 -12.05
C VAL A 159 15.70 7.20 -11.82
N ARG A 160 15.99 8.49 -12.04
CA ARG A 160 17.32 9.05 -11.77
C ARG A 160 17.73 8.87 -10.31
N THR A 161 16.81 9.06 -9.37
CA THR A 161 17.06 8.84 -7.94
C THR A 161 17.42 7.39 -7.63
N VAL A 162 16.66 6.43 -8.16
CA VAL A 162 16.96 4.99 -7.96
C VAL A 162 18.28 4.59 -8.62
N LEU A 163 18.54 5.07 -9.84
CA LEU A 163 19.81 4.81 -10.52
C LEU A 163 20.99 5.42 -9.76
N ALA A 164 20.84 6.59 -9.15
CA ALA A 164 21.89 7.18 -8.31
C ALA A 164 22.22 6.28 -7.11
N VAL A 165 21.19 5.77 -6.41
CA VAL A 165 21.36 4.83 -5.29
C VAL A 165 22.03 3.53 -5.76
N ARG A 166 21.58 2.96 -6.89
CA ARG A 166 22.16 1.75 -7.46
C ARG A 166 23.62 1.97 -7.85
N ASN A 167 23.94 3.03 -8.58
CA ASN A 167 25.31 3.34 -9.01
C ASN A 167 26.23 3.59 -7.81
N HIS A 168 25.73 4.24 -6.76
CA HIS A 168 26.46 4.42 -5.50
C HIS A 168 26.73 3.08 -4.80
N PHE A 169 25.75 2.19 -4.78
CA PHE A 169 25.90 0.83 -4.25
C PHE A 169 26.91 0.02 -5.07
N GLU A 170 26.81 0.02 -6.40
CA GLU A 170 27.77 -0.66 -7.29
C GLU A 170 29.20 -0.13 -7.11
N ARG A 171 29.37 1.19 -6.99
CA ARG A 171 30.67 1.80 -6.68
C ARG A 171 31.19 1.38 -5.30
N SER A 172 30.33 1.27 -4.31
CA SER A 172 30.70 0.79 -2.98
C SER A 172 31.12 -0.68 -3.01
N LEU A 173 30.45 -1.51 -3.81
CA LEU A 173 30.83 -2.91 -4.02
C LEU A 173 32.21 -3.08 -4.65
N GLN A 174 32.65 -2.15 -5.51
CA GLN A 174 34.01 -2.18 -6.09
C GLN A 174 35.13 -2.08 -5.05
N THR A 175 34.83 -1.58 -3.84
CA THR A 175 35.80 -1.54 -2.73
C THR A 175 35.91 -2.86 -1.97
N VAL A 176 34.91 -3.74 -2.12
CA VAL A 176 34.87 -5.03 -1.44
C VAL A 176 35.81 -5.99 -2.17
N LYS A 177 36.87 -6.42 -1.49
CA LYS A 177 37.78 -7.44 -2.02
C LYS A 177 37.05 -8.79 -2.05
N ILE A 178 36.81 -9.30 -3.25
CA ILE A 178 36.30 -10.66 -3.47
C ILE A 178 37.48 -11.62 -3.33
N SER A 179 37.31 -12.69 -2.55
CA SER A 179 38.35 -13.72 -2.41
C SER A 179 38.44 -14.56 -3.68
N GLN A 180 39.65 -14.98 -4.08
CA GLN A 180 39.84 -15.85 -5.24
C GLN A 180 38.97 -17.12 -5.18
N PRO A 181 38.83 -17.81 -4.02
CA PRO A 181 37.97 -18.98 -3.94
C PRO A 181 36.50 -18.69 -4.24
N LEU A 182 35.97 -17.54 -3.82
CA LEU A 182 34.58 -17.16 -4.12
C LEU A 182 34.41 -16.85 -5.62
N LEU A 183 35.40 -16.19 -6.22
CA LEU A 183 35.39 -15.92 -7.65
C LEU A 183 35.44 -17.22 -8.46
N ASP A 184 36.31 -18.15 -8.09
CA ASP A 184 36.46 -19.44 -8.76
C ASP A 184 35.17 -20.27 -8.64
N ASP A 185 34.56 -20.32 -7.44
CA ASP A 185 33.29 -21.01 -7.21
C ASP A 185 32.14 -20.37 -8.00
N THR A 186 31.99 -19.04 -7.95
CA THR A 186 30.96 -18.33 -8.71
C THR A 186 31.14 -18.51 -10.21
N THR A 187 32.39 -18.45 -10.70
CA THR A 187 32.70 -18.66 -12.12
C THR A 187 32.42 -20.10 -12.52
N ALA A 188 32.76 -21.07 -11.67
CA ALA A 188 32.44 -22.47 -11.92
C ALA A 188 30.92 -22.68 -11.99
N LEU A 189 30.13 -22.11 -11.07
CA LEU A 189 28.67 -22.17 -11.08
C LEU A 189 28.07 -21.52 -12.33
N MET A 190 28.58 -20.36 -12.75
CA MET A 190 28.10 -19.68 -13.98
C MET A 190 28.54 -20.38 -15.27
N ALA A 191 29.72 -21.01 -15.27
CA ALA A 191 30.27 -21.72 -16.43
C ALA A 191 29.79 -23.17 -16.54
N GLN A 192 29.19 -23.72 -15.47
CA GLN A 192 28.58 -25.05 -15.49
C GLN A 192 27.39 -25.07 -16.46
N GLN A 193 27.66 -25.58 -17.65
CA GLN A 193 26.63 -25.85 -18.65
C GLN A 193 26.24 -27.32 -18.58
N VAL A 194 24.95 -27.60 -18.31
CA VAL A 194 24.41 -28.96 -18.41
C VAL A 194 24.03 -29.22 -19.85
N ARG A 195 24.80 -30.07 -20.54
CA ARG A 195 24.40 -30.60 -21.85
C ARG A 195 23.57 -31.86 -21.64
N ALA A 196 22.26 -31.70 -21.63
CA ALA A 196 21.31 -32.82 -21.55
C ALA A 196 20.86 -33.27 -22.94
N ARG A 197 20.73 -34.59 -23.14
CA ARG A 197 19.93 -35.15 -24.23
C ARG A 197 18.56 -35.48 -23.66
N ILE A 198 17.57 -34.68 -24.02
CA ILE A 198 16.21 -34.87 -23.56
C ILE A 198 15.50 -35.76 -24.58
N VAL A 199 15.01 -36.92 -24.13
CA VAL A 199 14.10 -37.76 -24.91
C VAL A 199 12.71 -37.54 -24.35
N LEU A 200 11.81 -37.03 -25.18
CA LEU A 200 10.41 -36.89 -24.84
C LEU A 200 9.73 -38.21 -25.18
N ILE A 201 9.20 -38.90 -24.17
CA ILE A 201 8.41 -40.10 -24.33
C ILE A 201 6.94 -39.69 -24.14
N ASP A 202 6.11 -39.94 -25.15
CA ASP A 202 4.67 -39.69 -25.05
C ASP A 202 4.04 -40.77 -24.16
N GLY A 203 3.55 -40.38 -23.00
CA GLY A 203 2.92 -41.29 -22.05
C GLY A 203 1.64 -41.95 -22.58
N SER A 204 0.99 -41.35 -23.59
CA SER A 204 -0.23 -41.91 -24.19
C SER A 204 0.02 -43.26 -24.89
N GLU A 205 1.22 -43.48 -25.44
CA GLU A 205 1.59 -44.74 -26.13
C GLU A 205 1.70 -45.95 -25.17
N PHE A 206 1.77 -45.69 -23.87
CA PHE A 206 1.90 -46.70 -22.81
C PHE A 206 0.63 -46.82 -21.96
N ALA A 207 -0.22 -45.80 -21.94
CA ALA A 207 -1.46 -45.79 -21.17
C ALA A 207 -2.39 -46.96 -21.55
N GLU A 208 -2.48 -47.31 -22.83
CA GLU A 208 -3.33 -48.42 -23.30
C GLU A 208 -2.75 -49.81 -23.05
N LYS A 209 -1.42 -49.90 -22.87
CA LYS A 209 -0.70 -51.18 -22.69
C LYS A 209 -0.54 -51.59 -21.23
N THR A 210 -0.83 -50.68 -20.31
CA THR A 210 -0.67 -50.92 -18.87
C THR A 210 -2.05 -51.18 -18.26
N PRO A 211 -2.32 -52.37 -17.71
CA PRO A 211 -3.60 -52.63 -17.06
C PRO A 211 -3.80 -51.66 -15.89
N SER A 212 -5.03 -51.19 -15.70
CA SER A 212 -5.37 -50.35 -14.54
C SER A 212 -5.04 -51.10 -13.25
N PRO A 213 -4.37 -50.45 -12.27
CA PRO A 213 -4.01 -51.10 -11.02
C PRO A 213 -5.25 -51.58 -10.26
N THR A 214 -5.16 -52.78 -9.67
CA THR A 214 -6.23 -53.32 -8.84
C THR A 214 -6.27 -52.63 -7.46
N ALA A 215 -7.35 -52.83 -6.70
CA ALA A 215 -7.45 -52.27 -5.35
C ALA A 215 -6.38 -52.85 -4.42
N GLU A 216 -6.04 -54.12 -4.61
CA GLU A 216 -4.99 -54.84 -3.91
C GLU A 216 -3.61 -54.23 -4.21
N ASP A 217 -3.31 -53.94 -5.48
CA ASP A 217 -2.05 -53.31 -5.88
C ASP A 217 -1.89 -51.93 -5.24
N MET A 218 -2.96 -51.12 -5.23
CA MET A 218 -2.94 -49.81 -4.58
C MET A 218 -2.72 -49.91 -3.07
N LYS A 219 -3.28 -50.92 -2.41
CA LYS A 219 -3.08 -51.16 -0.98
C LYS A 219 -1.63 -51.55 -0.68
N VAL A 220 -1.05 -52.46 -1.46
CA VAL A 220 0.35 -52.88 -1.31
C VAL A 220 1.30 -51.69 -1.53
N GLN A 221 1.06 -50.89 -2.57
CA GLN A 221 1.84 -49.68 -2.83
C GLN A 221 1.72 -48.66 -1.68
N PHE A 222 0.50 -48.45 -1.17
CA PHE A 222 0.27 -47.56 -0.03
C PHE A 222 1.01 -48.04 1.22
N GLU A 223 0.89 -49.31 1.58
CA GLU A 223 1.54 -49.87 2.77
C GLU A 223 3.08 -49.82 2.66
N ALA A 224 3.63 -50.07 1.46
CA ALA A 224 5.07 -49.99 1.20
C ALA A 224 5.63 -48.56 1.39
N PHE A 225 4.87 -47.52 1.04
CA PHE A 225 5.34 -46.13 1.06
C PHE A 225 4.59 -45.22 2.04
N ALA A 226 3.79 -45.78 2.96
CA ALA A 226 3.00 -45.04 3.93
C ALA A 226 3.86 -44.13 4.83
N LYS A 227 5.11 -44.53 5.07
CA LYS A 227 6.09 -43.82 5.91
C LYS A 227 7.12 -43.02 5.10
N THR A 228 7.06 -43.06 3.77
CA THR A 228 8.01 -42.36 2.90
C THR A 228 7.49 -40.98 2.58
N ALA A 229 8.36 -39.96 2.69
CA ALA A 229 8.02 -38.60 2.29
C ALA A 229 7.79 -38.53 0.77
N PRO A 230 6.76 -37.80 0.29
CA PRO A 230 6.51 -37.66 -1.15
C PRO A 230 7.72 -37.00 -1.85
N GLY A 231 8.10 -37.55 -3.01
CA GLY A 231 9.22 -37.05 -3.81
C GLY A 231 10.60 -37.56 -3.39
N TYR A 232 10.70 -38.36 -2.32
CA TYR A 232 11.95 -39.01 -1.93
C TYR A 232 12.16 -40.28 -2.78
N ALA A 233 12.95 -40.14 -3.84
CA ALA A 233 13.33 -41.26 -4.70
C ALA A 233 14.50 -42.04 -4.10
N ASP A 234 14.33 -43.35 -3.99
CA ASP A 234 15.39 -44.31 -3.66
C ASP A 234 15.59 -45.19 -4.89
N PRO A 235 16.75 -45.15 -5.57
CA PRO A 235 16.98 -45.93 -6.80
C PRO A 235 16.67 -47.42 -6.67
N ASP A 236 16.88 -48.00 -5.48
CA ASP A 236 16.77 -49.44 -5.26
C ASP A 236 15.34 -49.87 -4.91
N ASN A 237 14.61 -49.06 -4.12
CA ASN A 237 13.31 -49.46 -3.56
C ASN A 237 12.13 -48.57 -3.99
N ASN A 238 12.40 -47.32 -4.40
CA ASN A 238 11.39 -46.33 -4.75
C ASN A 238 11.89 -45.35 -5.84
N PRO A 239 12.21 -45.85 -7.04
CA PRO A 239 12.85 -45.02 -8.08
C PRO A 239 11.97 -43.87 -8.55
N PHE A 240 10.66 -43.95 -8.32
CA PHE A 240 9.67 -42.96 -8.73
C PHE A 240 9.29 -41.96 -7.63
N GLY A 241 9.81 -42.12 -6.40
CA GLY A 241 9.57 -41.19 -5.31
C GLY A 241 8.15 -41.20 -4.74
N PHE A 242 7.47 -42.36 -4.78
CA PHE A 242 6.17 -42.53 -4.15
C PHE A 242 6.27 -42.33 -2.64
N GLY A 243 5.37 -41.55 -2.05
CA GLY A 243 5.36 -41.31 -0.62
C GLY A 243 4.01 -40.76 -0.17
N TYR A 244 3.46 -41.36 0.87
CA TYR A 244 2.16 -40.98 1.42
C TYR A 244 2.29 -40.37 2.82
N LEU A 245 3.51 -40.20 3.33
CA LEU A 245 3.73 -39.52 4.59
C LEU A 245 3.28 -38.06 4.44
N VAL A 246 2.18 -37.75 5.11
CA VAL A 246 1.70 -36.38 5.21
C VAL A 246 2.73 -35.61 6.05
N PRO A 247 3.36 -34.55 5.52
CA PRO A 247 4.31 -33.77 6.31
C PRO A 247 3.62 -33.20 7.55
N PRO A 248 4.35 -32.91 8.63
CA PRO A 248 3.77 -32.27 9.81
C PRO A 248 2.93 -31.05 9.40
N ARG A 249 1.60 -31.13 9.57
CA ARG A 249 0.68 -30.03 9.25
C ARG A 249 0.34 -29.29 10.53
N ALA A 250 0.47 -27.97 10.50
CA ALA A 250 -0.15 -27.12 11.51
C ALA A 250 -1.63 -26.90 11.13
N ARG A 251 -2.56 -27.17 12.05
CA ARG A 251 -3.95 -26.76 11.88
C ARG A 251 -4.11 -25.35 12.45
N LEU A 252 -4.31 -24.36 11.58
CA LEU A 252 -4.65 -23.01 12.01
C LEU A 252 -6.11 -22.99 12.48
N GLN A 253 -6.31 -22.62 13.74
CA GLN A 253 -7.62 -22.34 14.31
C GLN A 253 -7.66 -20.86 14.71
N TYR A 254 -8.72 -20.17 14.32
CA TYR A 254 -8.93 -18.76 14.66
C TYR A 254 -10.23 -18.61 15.45
N ILE A 255 -10.23 -17.66 16.39
CA ILE A 255 -11.42 -17.28 17.16
C ILE A 255 -11.84 -15.89 16.65
N GLY A 256 -12.98 -15.82 15.97
CA GLY A 256 -13.57 -14.56 15.55
C GLY A 256 -14.45 -13.99 16.67
N VAL A 257 -14.28 -12.71 16.98
CA VAL A 257 -15.17 -11.98 17.90
C VAL A 257 -16.00 -10.99 17.08
N PRO A 258 -17.32 -11.20 16.92
CA PRO A 258 -18.16 -10.30 16.13
C PRO A 258 -18.26 -8.90 16.75
N ASP A 259 -17.98 -7.86 15.96
CA ASP A 259 -18.07 -6.48 16.41
C ASP A 259 -19.49 -6.05 16.84
N SER A 260 -20.51 -6.68 16.27
CA SER A 260 -21.91 -6.44 16.63
C SER A 260 -22.20 -6.87 18.07
N GLU A 261 -21.64 -7.99 18.54
CA GLU A 261 -21.82 -8.47 19.91
C GLU A 261 -21.03 -7.61 20.92
N ILE A 262 -19.86 -7.12 20.53
CA ILE A 262 -19.11 -6.14 21.34
C ILE A 262 -19.93 -4.86 21.50
N SER A 263 -20.50 -4.36 20.39
CA SER A 263 -21.33 -3.16 20.38
C SER A 263 -22.56 -3.31 21.29
N LYS A 264 -23.30 -4.41 21.17
CA LYS A 264 -24.44 -4.72 22.06
C LYS A 264 -24.03 -4.80 23.54
N SER A 265 -22.86 -5.39 23.83
CA SER A 265 -22.34 -5.45 25.21
C SER A 265 -22.01 -4.07 25.78
N VAL A 266 -21.53 -3.14 24.94
CA VAL A 266 -21.29 -1.75 25.36
C VAL A 266 -22.61 -1.03 25.55
N GLU A 267 -23.57 -1.19 24.65
CA GLU A 267 -24.92 -0.62 24.78
C GLU A 267 -25.58 -1.05 26.09
N ALA A 268 -25.51 -2.34 26.43
CA ALA A 268 -26.07 -2.89 27.66
C ALA A 268 -25.32 -2.48 28.95
N SER A 269 -24.17 -1.79 28.84
CA SER A 269 -23.39 -1.38 30.02
C SER A 269 -24.01 -0.22 30.81
N LYS A 270 -24.95 0.52 30.20
CA LYS A 270 -25.68 1.63 30.84
C LYS A 270 -27.14 1.59 30.40
N THR A 271 -28.01 2.26 31.15
CA THR A 271 -29.42 2.41 30.74
C THR A 271 -29.53 3.39 29.56
N PRO A 272 -30.58 3.28 28.72
CA PRO A 272 -30.78 4.19 27.59
C PRO A 272 -30.80 5.68 27.98
N GLU A 273 -31.32 6.01 29.17
CA GLU A 273 -31.42 7.38 29.68
C GLU A 273 -30.03 7.97 29.96
N LEU A 274 -29.14 7.20 30.59
CA LEU A 274 -27.76 7.62 30.84
C LEU A 274 -26.98 7.81 29.54
N TRP A 275 -27.21 6.96 28.54
CA TRP A 275 -26.61 7.15 27.23
C TRP A 275 -27.07 8.43 26.55
N ALA A 276 -28.37 8.77 26.66
CA ALA A 276 -28.91 10.01 26.10
C ALA A 276 -28.33 11.25 26.80
N GLU A 277 -28.21 11.23 28.13
CA GLU A 277 -27.62 12.32 28.91
C GLU A 277 -26.14 12.54 28.55
N GLU A 278 -25.34 11.47 28.51
CA GLU A 278 -23.93 11.57 28.15
C GLU A 278 -23.73 12.01 26.69
N ALA A 279 -24.59 11.56 25.77
CA ALA A 279 -24.57 12.01 24.39
C ALA A 279 -24.85 13.51 24.30
N LEU A 280 -25.81 14.04 25.08
CA LEU A 280 -26.10 15.48 25.11
C LEU A 280 -24.91 16.29 25.63
N ILE A 281 -24.28 15.83 26.73
CA ILE A 281 -23.07 16.47 27.29
C ILE A 281 -21.92 16.43 26.27
N TYR A 282 -21.71 15.28 25.62
CA TYR A 282 -20.67 15.11 24.61
C TYR A 282 -20.89 16.03 23.41
N TYR A 283 -22.12 16.10 22.89
CA TYR A 283 -22.48 16.99 21.81
C TYR A 283 -22.26 18.46 22.20
N ALA A 284 -22.68 18.86 23.40
CA ALA A 284 -22.50 20.24 23.88
C ALA A 284 -21.01 20.65 23.93
N ARG A 285 -20.12 19.71 24.28
CA ARG A 285 -18.67 19.92 24.32
C ARG A 285 -18.00 19.88 22.94
N ASN A 286 -18.58 19.18 21.97
CA ASN A 286 -17.97 18.91 20.66
C ASN A 286 -18.80 19.43 19.48
N LYS A 287 -19.61 20.50 19.68
CA LYS A 287 -20.53 21.03 18.65
C LYS A 287 -19.89 21.27 17.27
N SER A 288 -18.64 21.73 17.25
CA SER A 288 -17.90 21.99 16.00
C SER A 288 -17.66 20.73 15.16
N GLN A 289 -17.58 19.54 15.76
CA GLN A 289 -17.36 18.29 15.04
C GLN A 289 -18.63 17.80 14.31
N PHE A 290 -19.79 18.31 14.71
CA PHE A 290 -21.08 17.94 14.14
C PHE A 290 -21.62 19.00 13.17
N ALA A 291 -20.88 20.08 12.91
CA ALA A 291 -21.24 21.05 11.89
C ALA A 291 -21.19 20.39 10.51
N GLN A 292 -22.34 20.25 9.86
CA GLN A 292 -22.39 19.79 8.48
C GLN A 292 -22.04 20.94 7.56
N ALA A 293 -21.14 20.70 6.61
CA ALA A 293 -20.97 21.61 5.49
C ALA A 293 -22.31 21.70 4.76
N SER A 294 -22.93 22.89 4.75
CA SER A 294 -24.17 23.11 4.03
C SER A 294 -23.93 22.82 2.55
N SER A 295 -24.33 21.63 2.09
CA SER A 295 -24.32 21.28 0.69
C SER A 295 -25.36 22.16 0.00
N ALA A 296 -24.89 23.26 -0.61
CA ALA A 296 -25.69 24.17 -1.40
C ALA A 296 -26.09 23.47 -2.72
N THR A 297 -27.00 22.51 -2.64
CA THR A 297 -27.64 21.94 -3.82
C THR A 297 -28.87 22.78 -4.11
N GLN A 298 -28.67 23.93 -4.74
CA GLN A 298 -29.76 24.66 -5.39
C GLN A 298 -30.09 23.92 -6.69
N PRO A 299 -31.31 23.38 -6.89
CA PRO A 299 -31.66 22.75 -8.15
C PRO A 299 -31.69 23.84 -9.24
N ALA A 300 -30.79 23.71 -10.22
CA ALA A 300 -30.88 24.49 -11.45
C ALA A 300 -32.18 24.08 -12.16
N GLY A 301 -33.22 24.93 -12.02
CA GLY A 301 -34.45 24.78 -12.78
C GLY A 301 -34.15 24.85 -14.27
N THR A 302 -34.42 23.75 -14.97
CA THR A 302 -34.41 23.65 -16.43
C THR A 302 -35.52 24.53 -17.00
N GLN A 303 -35.17 25.72 -17.49
CA GLN A 303 -36.01 26.45 -18.44
C GLN A 303 -35.81 25.86 -19.85
N PRO A 304 -36.89 25.60 -20.61
CA PRO A 304 -36.79 25.11 -21.98
C PRO A 304 -36.40 26.23 -22.95
N THR A 305 -35.37 25.96 -23.73
CA THR A 305 -34.78 26.83 -24.75
C THR A 305 -35.56 26.73 -26.07
N SER A 306 -36.07 27.86 -26.57
CA SER A 306 -36.45 28.00 -27.98
C SER A 306 -36.40 29.45 -28.44
N GLN A 307 -35.24 29.91 -28.95
CA GLN A 307 -35.11 30.65 -30.21
C GLN A 307 -33.65 31.06 -30.51
N PRO A 308 -33.24 31.07 -31.79
CA PRO A 308 -31.93 31.58 -32.22
C PRO A 308 -32.08 32.92 -32.97
N THR A 309 -31.30 33.95 -32.61
CA THR A 309 -30.58 34.85 -33.55
C THR A 309 -29.73 35.90 -32.81
N PRO A 310 -28.72 36.49 -33.47
CA PRO A 310 -27.52 37.05 -32.84
C PRO A 310 -27.51 38.59 -32.82
N GLN A 311 -26.81 39.19 -31.86
CA GLN A 311 -25.90 40.30 -32.09
C GLN A 311 -25.18 40.75 -30.82
N ALA A 312 -23.93 41.14 -31.03
CA ALA A 312 -22.96 41.61 -30.06
C ALA A 312 -23.34 42.97 -29.46
N VAL A 313 -23.21 43.14 -28.14
CA VAL A 313 -22.79 44.42 -27.52
C VAL A 313 -22.10 44.15 -26.19
N SER A 314 -21.01 44.87 -25.98
CA SER A 314 -20.20 44.93 -24.76
C SER A 314 -20.97 45.49 -23.56
N GLY A 315 -20.62 45.00 -22.36
CA GLY A 315 -20.66 45.79 -21.13
C GLY A 315 -21.75 45.41 -20.12
N THR A 316 -21.36 44.70 -19.05
CA THR A 316 -21.45 45.12 -17.63
C THR A 316 -21.33 43.88 -16.73
N SER A 317 -20.27 43.85 -15.93
CA SER A 317 -20.01 42.82 -14.94
C SER A 317 -20.98 42.96 -13.77
N VAL A 318 -21.99 42.09 -13.70
CA VAL A 318 -22.89 42.01 -12.55
C VAL A 318 -22.17 41.25 -11.43
N THR A 319 -21.90 41.94 -10.33
CA THR A 319 -21.28 41.42 -9.11
C THR A 319 -22.21 40.41 -8.46
N GLN A 320 -21.89 39.13 -8.57
CA GLN A 320 -22.63 38.04 -7.91
C GLN A 320 -22.30 38.06 -6.40
N PRO A 321 -23.30 38.15 -5.51
CA PRO A 321 -23.05 38.21 -4.06
C PRO A 321 -22.48 36.88 -3.56
N SER A 322 -21.30 36.93 -2.94
CA SER A 322 -20.69 35.79 -2.24
C SER A 322 -21.52 35.45 -1.01
N ALA A 323 -22.33 34.40 -1.10
CA ALA A 323 -23.05 33.85 0.05
C ALA A 323 -22.03 33.31 1.07
N SER A 324 -22.00 33.92 2.26
CA SER A 324 -21.23 33.42 3.39
C SER A 324 -21.84 32.09 3.85
N THR A 325 -21.20 30.98 3.53
CA THR A 325 -21.56 29.63 4.00
C THR A 325 -21.04 29.43 5.42
N GLN A 326 -21.73 30.04 6.39
CA GLN A 326 -21.48 29.69 7.79
C GLN A 326 -21.94 28.24 8.03
N PRO A 327 -21.13 27.37 8.66
CA PRO A 327 -21.51 26.01 8.98
C PRO A 327 -22.74 26.03 9.89
N VAL A 328 -23.84 25.43 9.43
CA VAL A 328 -25.04 25.28 10.26
C VAL A 328 -24.82 24.08 11.18
N VAL A 329 -24.84 24.33 12.48
CA VAL A 329 -24.78 23.26 13.49
C VAL A 329 -26.21 22.72 13.67
N PRO A 330 -26.49 21.47 13.27
CA PRO A 330 -27.82 20.88 13.43
C PRO A 330 -28.16 20.70 14.91
N PRO A 331 -29.45 20.80 15.31
CA PRO A 331 -29.87 20.55 16.68
C PRO A 331 -29.58 19.10 17.10
N PHE A 332 -29.46 18.84 18.41
CA PHE A 332 -29.02 17.54 18.95
C PHE A 332 -29.90 16.39 18.47
N GLU A 333 -31.21 16.59 18.41
CA GLU A 333 -32.20 15.59 17.99
C GLU A 333 -31.92 15.06 16.58
N ALA A 334 -31.38 15.91 15.69
CA ALA A 334 -31.05 15.54 14.32
C ALA A 334 -29.73 14.74 14.20
N VAL A 335 -28.87 14.78 15.24
CA VAL A 335 -27.56 14.10 15.24
C VAL A 335 -27.36 13.13 16.41
N ALA A 336 -28.40 12.86 17.20
CA ALA A 336 -28.33 12.08 18.43
C ALA A 336 -27.70 10.68 18.19
N ASP A 337 -28.14 9.97 17.15
CA ASP A 337 -27.62 8.63 16.82
C ASP A 337 -26.14 8.66 16.44
N LYS A 338 -25.73 9.69 15.67
CA LYS A 338 -24.34 9.86 15.24
C LYS A 338 -23.44 10.20 16.42
N VAL A 339 -23.90 11.08 17.31
CA VAL A 339 -23.21 11.42 18.56
C VAL A 339 -23.06 10.18 19.44
N ALA A 340 -24.14 9.42 19.62
CA ALA A 340 -24.13 8.19 20.41
C ALA A 340 -23.20 7.13 19.80
N ALA A 341 -23.14 6.98 18.48
CA ALA A 341 -22.20 6.08 17.81
C ALA A 341 -20.74 6.50 18.03
N GLU A 342 -20.42 7.78 17.84
CA GLU A 342 -19.06 8.32 18.04
C GLU A 342 -18.59 8.19 19.49
N MET A 343 -19.48 8.46 20.44
CA MET A 343 -19.20 8.31 21.88
C MET A 343 -18.98 6.85 22.28
N ARG A 344 -19.74 5.90 21.69
CA ARG A 344 -19.60 4.46 21.98
C ARG A 344 -18.34 3.87 21.36
N ARG A 345 -17.84 4.41 20.24
CA ARG A 345 -16.65 3.93 19.52
C ARG A 345 -15.41 3.69 20.41
N PRO A 346 -14.92 4.64 21.24
CA PRO A 346 -13.78 4.39 22.11
C PRO A 346 -14.02 3.28 23.15
N LEU A 347 -15.26 3.12 23.63
CA LEU A 347 -15.64 2.08 24.58
C LEU A 347 -15.71 0.71 23.90
N ILE A 348 -16.21 0.65 22.66
CA ILE A 348 -16.16 -0.55 21.82
C ILE A 348 -14.71 -0.98 21.59
N GLU A 349 -13.81 -0.06 21.23
CA GLU A 349 -12.38 -0.38 21.07
C GLU A 349 -11.72 -0.81 22.39
N GLN A 350 -12.06 -0.18 23.51
CA GLN A 350 -11.57 -0.60 24.82
C GLN A 350 -12.04 -2.02 25.17
N LYS A 351 -13.33 -2.32 24.95
CA LYS A 351 -13.91 -3.65 25.21
C LYS A 351 -13.32 -4.70 24.26
N ARG A 352 -13.13 -4.37 22.99
CA ARG A 352 -12.47 -5.23 21.99
C ARG A 352 -11.07 -5.61 22.47
N ARG A 353 -10.24 -4.63 22.85
CA ARG A 353 -8.90 -4.88 23.40
C ARG A 353 -8.94 -5.75 24.65
N ALA A 354 -9.88 -5.50 25.56
CA ALA A 354 -10.03 -6.31 26.77
C ALA A 354 -10.39 -7.78 26.47
N ILE A 355 -11.29 -8.02 25.51
CA ILE A 355 -11.67 -9.37 25.07
C ILE A 355 -10.47 -10.07 24.41
N VAL A 356 -9.79 -9.41 23.48
CA VAL A 356 -8.60 -9.96 22.80
C VAL A 356 -7.50 -10.31 23.81
N ASN A 357 -7.23 -9.42 24.76
CA ASN A 357 -6.24 -9.67 25.81
C ASN A 357 -6.62 -10.87 26.68
N ARG A 358 -7.90 -10.98 27.07
CA ARG A 358 -8.39 -12.11 27.86
C ARG A 358 -8.30 -13.43 27.10
N ILE A 359 -8.70 -13.45 25.82
CA ILE A 359 -8.57 -14.64 24.96
C ILE A 359 -7.11 -15.04 24.84
N THR A 360 -6.22 -14.08 24.59
CA THR A 360 -4.77 -14.34 24.46
C THR A 360 -4.17 -14.89 25.76
N GLN A 361 -4.52 -14.30 26.91
CA GLN A 361 -4.07 -14.78 28.22
C GLN A 361 -4.57 -16.20 28.52
N GLN A 362 -5.84 -16.50 28.19
CA GLN A 362 -6.42 -17.81 28.38
C GLN A 362 -5.73 -18.85 27.47
N LEU A 363 -5.58 -18.55 26.18
CA LEU A 363 -4.90 -19.42 25.22
C LEU A 363 -3.45 -19.71 25.63
N ASN A 364 -2.72 -18.70 26.11
CA ASN A 364 -1.37 -18.89 26.62
C ASN A 364 -1.35 -19.79 27.86
N THR A 365 -2.30 -19.59 28.79
CA THR A 365 -2.42 -20.42 29.99
C THR A 365 -2.72 -21.88 29.64
N ASP A 366 -3.64 -22.10 28.71
CA ASP A 366 -4.03 -23.45 28.26
C ASP A 366 -2.91 -24.12 27.47
N TYR A 367 -2.20 -23.37 26.63
CA TYR A 367 -1.00 -23.87 25.94
C TYR A 367 0.08 -24.33 26.91
N GLN A 368 0.38 -23.55 27.95
CA GLN A 368 1.36 -23.91 28.98
C GLN A 368 0.96 -25.16 29.79
N LYS A 369 -0.35 -25.40 29.98
CA LYS A 369 -0.85 -26.63 30.60
C LYS A 369 -0.71 -27.82 29.64
N ALA A 370 -1.10 -27.65 28.39
CA ALA A 370 -1.05 -28.70 27.37
C ALA A 370 0.40 -29.14 27.05
N SER A 371 1.34 -28.19 26.96
CA SER A 371 2.75 -28.48 26.66
C SER A 371 3.44 -29.30 27.76
N LYS A 372 3.12 -29.02 29.04
CA LYS A 372 3.60 -29.82 30.18
C LYS A 372 3.11 -31.26 30.10
N ASN A 373 1.84 -31.48 29.76
CA ASN A 373 1.27 -32.82 29.60
C ASN A 373 1.91 -33.57 28.42
N PHE A 374 2.15 -32.90 27.30
CA PHE A 374 2.78 -33.51 26.12
C PHE A 374 4.21 -34.00 26.41
N THR A 375 4.96 -33.25 27.22
CA THR A 375 6.33 -33.64 27.62
C THR A 375 6.31 -34.90 28.49
N ALA A 376 5.34 -35.02 29.41
CA ALA A 376 5.20 -36.18 30.28
C ALA A 376 4.80 -37.46 29.51
N THR A 377 3.88 -37.36 28.55
CA THR A 377 3.47 -38.51 27.72
C THR A 377 4.57 -38.97 26.77
N THR A 378 5.37 -38.04 26.24
CA THR A 378 6.47 -38.41 25.33
C THR A 378 7.58 -39.17 26.07
N GLN A 379 7.84 -38.86 27.34
CA GLN A 379 8.79 -39.62 28.15
C GLN A 379 8.33 -41.06 28.43
N GLN A 380 7.02 -41.30 28.62
CA GLN A 380 6.47 -42.64 28.85
C GLN A 380 6.40 -43.54 27.60
N VAL A 381 6.56 -42.99 26.39
CA VAL A 381 6.55 -43.77 25.13
C VAL A 381 7.98 -44.10 24.68
N ILE A 382 8.99 -43.46 25.28
CA ILE A 382 10.41 -43.67 24.99
C ILE A 382 11.07 -44.62 26.01
N GLU A 383 10.43 -44.84 27.17
CA GLU A 383 10.71 -45.97 28.08
C GLU A 383 9.87 -47.20 27.71
#